data_AF-B5HWA2-F1
#
_entry.id   AF-B5HWA2-F1
#
_cell.length_a   1.000
_cell.length_b   1.000
_cell.length_c   1.000
_cell.angle_alpha   90.00
_cell.angle_beta   90.00
_cell.angle_gamma   90.00
#
_symmetry.space_group_name_H-M   'P 1'
#
loop_
_entity.id
_entity.type
_entity.pdbx_description
1 polymer ?
#
loop_
_entity_poly.entity_id
_entity_poly.type
_entity_poly.pdbx_seq_one_letter_code
_entity_poly.pdbx_strand_id
1 'polypeptide(L)'
;MRPFRSALAAAAALTAITTGVLVAQPAQPAHALASDCEGGAHGFRDHPDDAEGDTDKPADFSLGSVRITLEKGSYVGQQIAFGKISGRTQPGDNVWMDWRADGWDRDRNAMSPWLQCGPFTVRSAGQSLTTPFRRTSTDPQYQFRVCGSLKSDGVVRCSNWW
;
A
#
# COMPACT_ATOMS: atom_id res chain seq x y z
N MET A 1 64.26 -24.90 51.32
CA MET A 1 64.15 -23.45 51.58
C MET A 1 62.68 -23.08 51.63
N ARG A 2 62.32 -22.18 52.55
CA ARG A 2 60.97 -21.75 52.97
C ARG A 2 60.16 -21.04 51.85
N PRO A 3 58.84 -20.81 52.07
CA PRO A 3 57.75 -20.81 51.09
C PRO A 3 57.35 -19.42 50.60
N PHE A 4 56.47 -19.32 49.59
CA PHE A 4 55.60 -18.14 49.44
C PHE A 4 54.17 -18.51 49.03
N ARG A 5 53.24 -17.96 49.83
CA ARG A 5 51.79 -17.95 49.68
C ARG A 5 51.36 -16.81 48.73
N SER A 6 50.05 -16.80 48.45
CA SER A 6 49.18 -15.66 48.01
C SER A 6 48.87 -15.67 46.50
N ALA A 7 47.70 -15.31 45.99
CA ALA A 7 46.56 -14.58 46.57
C ALA A 7 45.25 -14.93 45.84
N LEU A 8 44.14 -14.64 46.53
CA LEU A 8 42.77 -14.56 46.01
C LEU A 8 42.64 -13.48 44.93
N ALA A 9 41.83 -13.71 43.90
CA ALA A 9 41.13 -12.66 43.17
C ALA A 9 39.81 -13.19 42.59
N ALA A 10 38.71 -12.82 43.24
CA ALA A 10 37.36 -12.96 42.73
C ALA A 10 37.11 -11.90 41.64
N ALA A 11 36.58 -12.29 40.49
CA ALA A 11 36.05 -11.37 39.50
C ALA A 11 34.56 -11.68 39.31
N ALA A 12 33.72 -10.82 39.89
CA ALA A 12 32.28 -10.84 39.69
C ALA A 12 31.97 -10.39 38.26
N ALA A 13 31.33 -11.26 37.48
CA ALA A 13 30.83 -10.93 36.15
C ALA A 13 29.53 -10.11 36.30
N LEU A 14 29.60 -8.81 36.05
CA LEU A 14 28.44 -7.94 35.87
C LEU A 14 27.87 -8.20 34.47
N THR A 15 26.78 -8.95 34.38
CA THR A 15 25.96 -9.05 33.18
C THR A 15 25.10 -7.79 33.06
N ALA A 16 25.54 -6.84 32.22
CA ALA A 16 24.71 -5.73 31.80
C ALA A 16 23.59 -6.24 30.90
N ILE A 17 22.36 -6.28 31.41
CA ILE A 17 21.15 -6.52 30.61
C ILE A 17 20.86 -5.22 29.87
N THR A 18 21.31 -5.12 28.62
CA THR A 18 20.87 -4.06 27.71
C THR A 18 19.46 -4.41 27.22
N THR A 19 18.45 -3.86 27.89
CA THR A 19 17.09 -3.80 27.36
C THR A 19 17.08 -2.84 26.16
N GLY A 20 17.32 -3.39 24.97
CA GLY A 20 17.11 -2.68 23.72
C GLY A 20 15.63 -2.35 23.57
N VAL A 21 15.26 -1.09 23.78
CA VAL A 21 13.95 -0.57 23.39
C VAL A 21 13.91 -0.58 21.87
N LEU A 22 13.25 -1.58 21.30
CA LEU A 22 12.89 -1.58 19.88
C LEU A 22 11.85 -0.46 19.70
N VAL A 23 12.30 0.70 19.23
CA VAL A 23 11.40 1.73 18.72
C VAL A 23 10.71 1.10 17.51
N ALA A 24 9.43 0.74 17.65
CA ALA A 24 8.60 0.28 16.56
C ALA A 24 8.52 1.42 15.53
N GLN A 25 9.36 1.35 14.50
CA GLN A 25 9.26 2.26 13.37
C GLN A 25 7.92 1.98 12.67
N PRO A 26 7.16 3.02 12.26
CA PRO A 26 5.95 2.81 11.48
C PRO A 26 6.34 2.00 10.24
N ALA A 27 5.59 0.92 9.96
CA ALA A 27 5.86 0.06 8.83
C ALA A 27 5.90 0.92 7.56
N GLN A 28 7.10 1.04 6.99
CA GLN A 28 7.25 1.69 5.70
C GLN A 28 6.57 0.79 4.66
N PRO A 29 5.79 1.35 3.72
CA PRO A 29 5.28 0.56 2.61
C PRO A 29 6.43 -0.22 1.98
N ALA A 30 6.22 -1.50 1.71
CA ALA A 30 7.01 -2.14 0.66
C ALA A 30 6.78 -1.29 -0.58
N HIS A 31 7.84 -0.70 -1.13
CA HIS A 31 7.78 0.15 -2.32
C HIS A 31 7.31 -0.72 -3.49
N ALA A 32 6.00 -0.86 -3.65
CA ALA A 32 5.44 -1.62 -4.75
C ALA A 32 5.16 -0.67 -5.93
N LEU A 33 5.54 -1.15 -7.10
CA LEU A 33 5.58 -0.46 -8.37
C LEU A 33 4.33 -0.84 -9.19
N ALA A 34 4.04 -0.10 -10.27
CA ALA A 34 2.99 -0.49 -11.22
C ALA A 34 3.16 -1.94 -11.74
N SER A 35 4.40 -2.40 -11.91
CA SER A 35 4.73 -3.77 -12.32
C SER A 35 4.24 -4.86 -11.37
N ASP A 36 3.92 -4.53 -10.11
CA ASP A 36 3.41 -5.49 -9.13
C ASP A 36 1.90 -5.75 -9.29
N CYS A 37 1.24 -5.08 -10.24
CA CYS A 37 -0.16 -5.34 -10.56
C CYS A 37 -0.50 -5.34 -12.06
N GLU A 38 0.37 -4.80 -12.92
CA GLU A 38 0.21 -4.91 -14.37
C GLU A 38 0.40 -6.36 -14.86
N GLY A 39 -0.23 -6.69 -15.99
CA GLY A 39 0.04 -7.96 -16.68
C GLY A 39 -0.38 -9.22 -15.91
N GLY A 40 -1.22 -9.09 -14.87
CA GLY A 40 -1.66 -10.23 -14.06
C GLY A 40 -0.90 -10.40 -12.74
N ALA A 41 0.09 -9.56 -12.45
CA ALA A 41 0.93 -9.69 -11.27
C ALA A 41 0.10 -9.63 -9.98
N HIS A 42 0.47 -10.46 -9.01
CA HIS A 42 -0.24 -10.61 -7.74
C HIS A 42 -1.76 -10.84 -7.90
N GLY A 43 -2.18 -11.35 -9.08
CA GLY A 43 -3.55 -11.59 -9.54
C GLY A 43 -4.43 -10.34 -9.69
N PHE A 44 -3.82 -9.17 -9.87
CA PHE A 44 -4.50 -8.03 -10.45
C PHE A 44 -4.80 -8.30 -11.93
N ARG A 45 -5.69 -7.50 -12.53
CA ARG A 45 -5.99 -7.60 -13.96
C ARG A 45 -6.24 -6.22 -14.54
N ASP A 46 -5.72 -6.02 -15.75
CA ASP A 46 -5.89 -4.78 -16.48
C ASP A 46 -7.32 -4.66 -17.01
N HIS A 47 -7.77 -3.41 -17.14
CA HIS A 47 -9.07 -3.04 -17.70
C HIS A 47 -8.96 -1.65 -18.33
N PRO A 48 -10.01 -1.14 -19.03
CA PRO A 48 -9.95 0.18 -19.63
C PRO A 48 -9.68 1.29 -18.61
N ASP A 49 -8.79 2.22 -18.96
CA ASP A 49 -8.34 3.36 -18.13
C ASP A 49 -9.46 4.34 -17.73
N ASP A 50 -10.59 4.29 -18.43
CA ASP A 50 -11.76 5.13 -18.21
C ASP A 50 -12.92 4.40 -17.53
N ALA A 51 -12.72 3.14 -17.12
CA ALA A 51 -13.76 2.32 -16.52
C ALA A 51 -14.40 2.98 -15.28
N GLU A 52 -15.65 2.64 -15.05
CA GLU A 52 -16.46 3.11 -13.93
C GLU A 52 -16.95 1.91 -13.12
N GLY A 53 -16.87 2.03 -11.80
CA GLY A 53 -17.55 1.12 -10.89
C GLY A 53 -19.02 1.50 -10.69
N ASP A 54 -19.60 0.94 -9.64
CA ASP A 54 -20.92 1.23 -9.10
C ASP A 54 -21.05 2.72 -8.74
N THR A 55 -22.28 3.22 -8.66
CA THR A 55 -22.56 4.63 -8.32
C THR A 55 -22.01 5.01 -6.95
N ASP A 56 -22.14 4.11 -5.97
CA ASP A 56 -21.67 4.32 -4.61
C ASP A 56 -20.19 3.94 -4.51
N LYS A 57 -19.33 4.94 -4.31
CA LYS A 57 -17.89 4.73 -4.18
C LYS A 57 -17.56 4.36 -2.73
N PRO A 58 -16.88 3.23 -2.47
CA PRO A 58 -16.49 2.86 -1.11
C PRO A 58 -15.67 3.91 -0.36
N ALA A 59 -14.81 4.64 -1.08
CA ALA A 59 -14.05 5.76 -0.54
C ALA A 59 -13.68 6.74 -1.64
N ASP A 60 -13.61 8.03 -1.32
CA ASP A 60 -13.17 9.05 -2.26
C ASP A 60 -12.61 10.27 -1.53
N PHE A 61 -11.88 11.09 -2.28
CA PHE A 61 -11.49 12.44 -1.86
C PHE A 61 -11.24 13.32 -3.09
N SER A 62 -11.22 14.63 -2.87
CA SER A 62 -10.98 15.63 -3.93
C SER A 62 -9.70 16.41 -3.67
N LEU A 63 -8.94 16.63 -4.74
CA LEU A 63 -7.74 17.45 -4.79
C LEU A 63 -8.02 18.67 -5.68
N GLY A 64 -8.71 19.67 -5.14
CA GLY A 64 -9.23 20.77 -5.92
C GLY A 64 -10.32 20.29 -6.90
N SER A 65 -10.00 20.29 -8.20
CA SER A 65 -10.92 19.85 -9.27
C SER A 65 -10.62 18.45 -9.84
N VAL A 66 -9.67 17.75 -9.21
CA VAL A 66 -9.36 16.34 -9.47
C VAL A 66 -10.05 15.50 -8.40
N ARG A 67 -10.70 14.41 -8.80
CA ARG A 67 -11.37 13.46 -7.91
C ARG A 67 -10.62 12.13 -7.94
N ILE A 68 -10.34 11.59 -6.76
CA ILE A 68 -9.74 10.28 -6.58
C ILE A 68 -10.78 9.39 -5.90
N THR A 69 -11.11 8.25 -6.52
CA THR A 69 -12.13 7.32 -6.04
C THR A 69 -11.55 5.91 -5.94
N LEU A 70 -11.89 5.22 -4.86
CA LEU A 70 -11.85 3.77 -4.82
C LEU A 70 -13.16 3.30 -5.44
N GLU A 71 -13.05 2.56 -6.53
CA GLU A 71 -14.15 2.02 -7.29
C GLU A 71 -14.45 0.60 -6.83
N LYS A 72 -15.73 0.22 -6.85
CA LYS A 72 -16.19 -1.15 -6.70
C LYS A 72 -17.11 -1.46 -7.87
N GLY A 73 -17.01 -2.63 -8.48
CA GLY A 73 -17.91 -3.02 -9.56
C GLY A 73 -17.89 -4.51 -9.80
N SER A 74 -18.44 -4.94 -10.94
CA SER A 74 -18.46 -6.35 -11.34
C SER A 74 -17.73 -6.58 -12.65
N TYR A 75 -16.87 -7.60 -12.69
CA TYR A 75 -16.18 -8.05 -13.90
C TYR A 75 -16.32 -9.57 -14.04
N VAL A 76 -16.96 -10.03 -15.13
CA VAL A 76 -17.21 -11.45 -15.41
C VAL A 76 -17.85 -12.17 -14.19
N GLY A 77 -18.82 -11.50 -13.55
CA GLY A 77 -19.56 -12.02 -12.39
C GLY A 77 -18.80 -12.01 -11.06
N GLN A 78 -17.61 -11.40 -11.00
CA GLN A 78 -16.84 -11.24 -9.77
C GLN A 78 -16.86 -9.78 -9.32
N GLN A 79 -17.02 -9.55 -8.02
CA GLN A 79 -16.87 -8.21 -7.46
C GLN A 79 -15.39 -7.83 -7.43
N ILE A 80 -15.09 -6.63 -7.91
CA ILE A 80 -13.74 -6.09 -8.08
C ILE A 80 -13.64 -4.70 -7.46
N ALA A 81 -12.42 -4.30 -7.13
CA ALA A 81 -12.07 -2.95 -6.72
C ALA A 81 -10.85 -2.45 -7.51
N PHE A 82 -10.83 -1.15 -7.79
CA PHE A 82 -9.74 -0.46 -8.48
C PHE A 82 -9.70 1.02 -8.06
N GLY A 83 -8.56 1.68 -8.18
CA GLY A 83 -8.45 3.12 -7.98
C GLY A 83 -8.76 3.87 -9.27
N LYS A 84 -9.33 5.08 -9.16
CA LYS A 84 -9.59 5.96 -10.30
C LYS A 84 -9.21 7.41 -9.99
N ILE A 85 -8.68 8.10 -11.00
CA ILE A 85 -8.48 9.55 -11.02
C ILE A 85 -9.26 10.15 -12.19
N SER A 86 -9.99 11.24 -11.93
CA SER A 86 -10.84 11.92 -12.92
C SER A 86 -10.98 13.42 -12.62
N GLY A 87 -11.69 14.14 -13.48
CA GLY A 87 -11.89 15.59 -13.36
C GLY A 87 -10.88 16.38 -14.20
N ARG A 88 -10.45 17.55 -13.72
CA ARG A 88 -9.48 18.41 -14.44
C ARG A 88 -8.03 18.00 -14.17
N THR A 89 -7.71 16.75 -14.49
CA THR A 89 -6.37 16.17 -14.32
C THR A 89 -5.35 16.85 -15.23
N GLN A 90 -4.08 16.79 -14.83
CA GLN A 90 -2.95 17.32 -15.58
C GLN A 90 -1.88 16.24 -15.80
N PRO A 91 -1.10 16.31 -16.90
CA PRO A 91 0.02 15.41 -17.10
C PRO A 91 0.99 15.47 -15.91
N GLY A 92 1.19 14.33 -15.25
CA GLY A 92 2.01 14.19 -14.03
C GLY A 92 1.22 13.98 -12.73
N ASP A 93 -0.11 14.13 -12.74
CA ASP A 93 -0.95 13.69 -11.63
C ASP A 93 -0.91 12.16 -11.53
N ASN A 94 -0.96 11.63 -10.31
CA ASN A 94 -0.79 10.20 -10.05
C ASN A 94 -1.96 9.61 -9.27
N VAL A 95 -2.25 8.34 -9.56
CA VAL A 95 -3.18 7.49 -8.81
C VAL A 95 -2.57 6.12 -8.57
N TRP A 96 -2.88 5.52 -7.43
CA TRP A 96 -2.59 4.12 -7.15
C TRP A 96 -3.61 3.57 -6.16
N MET A 97 -3.62 2.24 -6.06
CA MET A 97 -4.43 1.52 -5.09
C MET A 97 -3.53 0.70 -4.20
N ASP A 98 -3.68 0.86 -2.90
CA ASP A 98 -3.07 -0.03 -1.93
C ASP A 98 -4.06 -1.14 -1.59
N TRP A 99 -3.55 -2.37 -1.50
CA TRP A 99 -4.29 -3.55 -1.12
C TRP A 99 -3.53 -4.31 -0.03
N ARG A 100 -4.24 -4.72 1.02
CA ARG A 100 -3.71 -5.62 2.03
C ARG A 100 -4.64 -6.79 2.27
N ALA A 101 -4.05 -7.91 2.67
CA ALA A 101 -4.76 -9.08 3.13
C ALA A 101 -3.95 -9.72 4.25
N ASP A 102 -4.61 -9.92 5.40
CA ASP A 102 -3.96 -10.48 6.58
C ASP A 102 -4.38 -11.94 6.82
N GLY A 103 -5.34 -12.42 6.03
CA GLY A 103 -5.88 -13.79 6.04
C GLY A 103 -5.28 -14.69 4.93
N TRP A 104 -6.13 -15.53 4.33
CA TRP A 104 -5.71 -16.62 3.43
C TRP A 104 -4.93 -16.19 2.17
N ASP A 105 -5.13 -14.95 1.68
CA ASP A 105 -4.47 -14.41 0.47
C ASP A 105 -3.15 -13.70 0.80
N ARG A 106 -2.77 -13.61 2.09
CA ARG A 106 -1.54 -12.95 2.55
C ARG A 106 -0.31 -13.57 1.90
N ASP A 107 -0.14 -14.88 2.06
CA ASP A 107 1.10 -15.56 1.67
C ASP A 107 1.22 -15.79 0.16
N ARG A 108 0.14 -15.59 -0.60
CA ARG A 108 0.11 -15.90 -2.04
C ARG A 108 0.32 -14.70 -2.92
N ASN A 109 -0.17 -13.54 -2.51
CA ASN A 109 -0.18 -12.36 -3.37
C ASN A 109 0.04 -11.06 -2.60
N ALA A 110 -0.23 -11.00 -1.30
CA ALA A 110 -0.09 -9.75 -0.55
C ALA A 110 1.35 -9.52 -0.09
N MET A 111 1.82 -8.27 -0.20
CA MET A 111 3.07 -7.85 0.39
C MET A 111 2.81 -7.23 1.76
N SER A 112 3.73 -7.42 2.71
CA SER A 112 3.65 -6.81 4.04
C SER A 112 4.33 -5.44 4.04
N PRO A 113 3.73 -4.37 4.58
CA PRO A 113 2.42 -4.31 5.27
C PRO A 113 1.20 -4.20 4.35
N TRP A 114 1.39 -3.81 3.08
CA TRP A 114 0.40 -3.86 2.00
C TRP A 114 1.15 -3.87 0.65
N LEU A 115 0.44 -4.23 -0.42
CA LEU A 115 0.91 -4.09 -1.80
C LEU A 115 0.35 -2.80 -2.38
N GLN A 116 1.21 -1.99 -3.00
CA GLN A 116 0.84 -0.78 -3.75
C GLN A 116 0.80 -1.11 -5.25
N CYS A 117 -0.35 -0.88 -5.88
CA CYS A 117 -0.54 -1.01 -7.32
C CYS A 117 -0.48 0.38 -7.96
N GLY A 118 0.72 0.77 -8.42
CA GLY A 118 1.02 2.07 -9.02
C GLY A 118 2.28 2.72 -8.41
N PRO A 119 2.53 4.03 -8.64
CA PRO A 119 1.65 5.02 -9.26
C PRO A 119 1.46 4.88 -10.77
N PHE A 120 0.25 5.17 -11.23
CA PHE A 120 -0.09 5.41 -12.63
C PHE A 120 -0.22 6.91 -12.87
N THR A 121 0.43 7.39 -13.93
CA THR A 121 0.60 8.83 -14.18
C THR A 121 -0.26 9.27 -15.36
N VAL A 122 -1.07 10.30 -15.13
CA VAL A 122 -1.83 11.01 -16.16
C VAL A 122 -0.87 11.55 -17.22
N ARG A 123 -1.18 11.31 -18.50
CA ARG A 123 -0.34 11.67 -19.65
C ARG A 123 -0.89 12.84 -20.46
N SER A 124 -2.20 13.08 -20.43
CA SER A 124 -2.86 14.21 -21.09
C SER A 124 -3.83 14.92 -20.16
N ALA A 125 -4.06 16.22 -20.39
CA ALA A 125 -4.96 17.00 -19.55
C ALA A 125 -6.42 16.50 -19.68
N GLY A 126 -7.10 16.35 -18.54
CA GLY A 126 -8.46 15.82 -18.46
C GLY A 126 -8.58 14.31 -18.67
N GLN A 127 -7.47 13.58 -18.81
CA GLN A 127 -7.48 12.13 -18.90
C GLN A 127 -7.95 11.53 -17.56
N SER A 128 -8.91 10.62 -17.66
CA SER A 128 -9.23 9.66 -16.61
C SER A 128 -8.25 8.50 -16.67
N LEU A 129 -7.83 8.00 -15.51
CA LEU A 129 -7.05 6.78 -15.39
C LEU A 129 -7.60 5.89 -14.29
N THR A 130 -7.43 4.58 -14.46
CA THR A 130 -7.74 3.57 -13.46
C THR A 130 -6.52 2.70 -13.19
N THR A 131 -6.41 2.18 -11.97
CA THR A 131 -5.44 1.12 -11.67
C THR A 131 -5.97 -0.22 -12.20
N PRO A 132 -5.12 -1.23 -12.43
CA PRO A 132 -5.56 -2.61 -12.51
C PRO A 132 -6.49 -2.98 -11.34
N PHE A 133 -7.47 -3.84 -11.60
CA PHE A 133 -8.43 -4.25 -10.60
C PHE A 133 -7.97 -5.49 -9.84
N ARG A 134 -8.49 -5.63 -8.61
CA ARG A 134 -8.36 -6.83 -7.79
C ARG A 134 -9.74 -7.29 -7.35
N ARG A 135 -9.96 -8.59 -7.21
CA ARG A 135 -11.22 -9.12 -6.65
C ARG A 135 -11.42 -8.60 -5.23
N THR A 136 -12.66 -8.31 -4.85
CA THR A 136 -13.00 -8.02 -3.44
C THR A 136 -13.15 -9.31 -2.64
N SER A 137 -13.17 -9.19 -1.32
CA SER A 137 -13.47 -10.28 -0.38
C SER A 137 -14.40 -9.77 0.72
N THR A 138 -15.10 -10.67 1.38
CA THR A 138 -15.88 -10.36 2.59
C THR A 138 -15.05 -10.47 3.86
N ASP A 139 -13.78 -10.89 3.75
CA ASP A 139 -12.83 -10.91 4.86
C ASP A 139 -12.50 -9.45 5.27
N PRO A 140 -12.77 -9.03 6.53
CA PRO A 140 -12.51 -7.65 6.97
C PRO A 140 -11.03 -7.29 7.00
N GLN A 141 -10.12 -8.26 6.88
CA GLN A 141 -8.68 -8.01 6.74
C GLN A 141 -8.26 -7.81 5.27
N TYR A 142 -9.18 -7.99 4.32
CA TYR A 142 -8.94 -7.81 2.89
C TYR A 142 -9.39 -6.41 2.48
N GLN A 143 -8.47 -5.46 2.57
CA GLN A 143 -8.81 -4.05 2.51
C GLN A 143 -8.11 -3.33 1.39
N PHE A 144 -8.75 -2.25 0.96
CA PHE A 144 -8.27 -1.37 -0.08
C PHE A 144 -8.25 0.06 0.38
N ARG A 145 -7.34 0.85 -0.17
CA ARG A 145 -7.47 2.31 -0.19
C ARG A 145 -6.97 2.82 -1.52
N VAL A 146 -7.51 3.96 -1.94
CA VAL A 146 -6.98 4.68 -3.10
C VAL A 146 -6.10 5.82 -2.60
N CYS A 147 -5.05 6.10 -3.34
CA CYS A 147 -4.16 7.22 -3.08
C CYS A 147 -3.87 7.97 -4.37
N GLY A 148 -3.45 9.22 -4.24
CA GLY A 148 -3.05 10.05 -5.36
C GLY A 148 -2.20 11.23 -4.95
N SER A 149 -1.59 11.86 -5.93
CA SER A 149 -0.85 13.12 -5.78
C SER A 149 -1.03 13.99 -7.01
N LEU A 150 -1.04 15.30 -6.82
CA LEU A 150 -1.04 16.24 -7.93
C LEU A 150 0.40 16.58 -8.30
N LYS A 151 0.65 16.84 -9.58
CA LYS A 151 1.95 17.34 -10.04
C LYS A 151 2.34 18.65 -9.36
N SER A 152 1.37 19.49 -9.02
CA SER A 152 1.61 20.84 -8.51
C SER A 152 2.27 20.88 -7.13
N ASP A 153 1.97 19.91 -6.26
CA ASP A 153 2.48 19.87 -4.89
C ASP A 153 3.22 18.57 -4.55
N GLY A 154 3.01 17.49 -5.31
CA GLY A 154 3.60 16.17 -5.06
C GLY A 154 3.12 15.52 -3.76
N VAL A 155 2.13 16.12 -3.07
CA VAL A 155 1.68 15.66 -1.75
C VAL A 155 0.81 14.43 -1.93
N VAL A 156 1.26 13.33 -1.35
CA VAL A 156 0.50 12.08 -1.29
C VAL A 156 -0.71 12.25 -0.37
N ARG A 157 -1.90 11.94 -0.87
CA ARG A 157 -3.12 11.83 -0.09
C ARG A 157 -3.78 10.48 -0.36
N CYS A 158 -4.32 9.87 0.69
CA CYS A 158 -4.94 8.55 0.63
C CYS A 158 -6.32 8.59 1.29
N SER A 159 -7.22 7.76 0.80
CA SER A 159 -8.48 7.50 1.48
C SER A 159 -8.26 6.69 2.76
N ASN A 160 -9.31 6.59 3.57
CA ASN A 160 -9.39 5.53 4.58
C ASN A 160 -9.37 4.15 3.92
N TRP A 161 -8.98 3.14 4.69
CA TRP A 161 -9.11 1.74 4.29
C TRP A 161 -10.58 1.33 4.30
N TRP A 162 -11.02 0.70 3.22
CA TRP A 162 -12.30 0.03 3.04
C TRP A 162 -12.08 -1.49 3.11
#